data_AF-A0A9X1U1C1-F1
#
_entry.id   AF-A0A9X1U1C1-F1
#
_cell.length_a   1.000
_cell.length_b   1.000
_cell.length_c   1.000
_cell.angle_alpha   90.00
_cell.angle_beta   90.00
_cell.angle_gamma   90.00
#
_symmetry.space_group_name_H-M   'P 1'
#
loop_
_entity.id
_entity.type
_entity.pdbx_description
1 polymer ?
#
loop_
_entity_poly.entity_id
_entity_poly.type
_entity_poly.pdbx_seq_one_letter_code
_entity_poly.pdbx_strand_id
1 'polypeptide(L)' 'MDLDALLAPVIEFFSHGIGAQIAQIFWQVFSFLYPANAEAAGPVVIPA' A
#
# COMPACT_ATOMS: atom_id res chain seq x y z
N MET A 1 -7.45 17.87 -16.77
CA MET A 1 -7.63 17.64 -15.32
C MET A 1 -6.38 16.93 -14.87
N ASP A 2 -5.66 17.54 -13.94
CA ASP A 2 -4.37 17.05 -13.48
C ASP A 2 -4.60 15.97 -12.41
N LEU A 3 -4.24 14.72 -12.73
CA LEU A 3 -4.40 13.58 -11.81
C LEU A 3 -3.49 13.73 -10.59
N ASP A 4 -2.32 14.36 -10.75
CA ASP A 4 -1.37 14.57 -9.66
C ASP A 4 -1.94 15.57 -8.65
N ALA A 5 -2.61 16.62 -9.14
CA ALA A 5 -3.31 17.58 -8.29
C ALA A 5 -4.47 16.96 -7.49
N LEU A 6 -5.10 15.90 -8.01
CA LEU A 6 -6.16 15.16 -7.30
C LEU A 6 -5.56 14.25 -6.21
N LEU A 7 -4.41 13.63 -6.46
CA LEU A 7 -3.79 12.64 -5.57
C LEU A 7 -2.92 13.25 -4.47
N ALA A 8 -2.33 14.42 -4.71
CA ALA A 8 -1.49 15.14 -3.75
C ALA A 8 -2.09 15.23 -2.32
N PRO A 9 -3.34 15.66 -2.11
CA PRO A 9 -3.91 15.74 -0.75
C PRO A 9 -4.10 14.37 -0.08
N VAL A 10 -4.36 13.32 -0.87
CA VAL A 10 -4.50 11.96 -0.34
C VAL A 10 -3.16 11.45 0.14
N ILE A 11 -2.10 11.64 -0.66
CA ILE A 11 -0.73 11.26 -0.32
C ILE A 11 -0.28 12.01 0.93
N GLU A 12 -0.51 13.32 0.99
CA GLU A 12 -0.10 14.14 2.12
C GLU A 12 -0.80 13.74 3.42
N PHE A 13 -2.09 13.40 3.35
CA PHE A 13 -2.86 12.88 4.49
C PHE A 13 -2.27 11.57 5.04
N PHE A 14 -1.96 10.60 4.17
CA PHE A 14 -1.39 9.32 4.61
C PHE A 14 0.11 9.39 4.94
N SER A 15 0.78 10.50 4.65
CA SER A 15 2.20 10.69 4.97
C SER A 15 2.44 11.17 6.41
N HIS A 16 1.43 11.72 7.10
CA HIS A 16 1.61 12.34 8.42
C HIS A 16 0.50 12.01 9.42
N GLY A 17 0.79 12.22 10.72
CA GLY A 17 -0.19 12.21 11.80
C GLY A 17 -0.97 10.90 11.95
N ILE A 18 -2.31 11.01 12.00
CA ILE A 18 -3.21 9.85 12.13
C ILE A 18 -3.33 9.06 10.82
N GLY A 19 -3.21 9.72 9.66
CA GLY A 19 -3.30 9.05 8.36
C GLY A 19 -2.15 8.05 8.17
N ALA A 20 -0.93 8.44 8.54
CA ALA A 20 0.22 7.53 8.53
C ALA A 20 0.02 6.29 9.43
N GLN A 21 -0.55 6.48 10.62
CA GLN A 21 -0.84 5.37 11.52
C GLN A 21 -1.90 4.42 10.94
N ILE A 22 -2.95 4.97 10.34
CA ILE A 22 -3.99 4.20 9.66
C ILE A 22 -3.38 3.37 8.52
N ALA A 23 -2.54 3.98 7.67
CA ALA A 23 -1.86 3.29 6.59
C ALA A 23 -0.98 2.14 7.11
N GLN A 24 -0.22 2.36 8.19
CA GLN A 24 0.59 1.32 8.80
C GLN A 24 -0.26 0.17 9.35
N ILE A 25 -1.37 0.46 10.04
CA ILE A 25 -2.27 -0.57 10.57
C ILE A 25 -2.85 -1.41 9.42
N PHE A 26 -3.33 -0.78 8.36
CA PHE A 26 -3.85 -1.52 7.19
C PHE A 26 -2.76 -2.35 6.52
N TRP A 27 -1.54 -1.84 6.41
CA TRP A 27 -0.42 -2.60 5.88
C TRP A 27 -0.08 -3.82 6.74
N GLN A 28 -0.10 -3.68 8.07
CA GLN A 28 0.12 -4.79 9.00
C GLN A 28 -0.98 -5.84 8.90
N VAL A 29 -2.25 -5.42 8.88
CA VAL A 29 -3.39 -6.34 8.70
C VAL A 29 -3.29 -7.07 7.37
N PHE A 30 -2.98 -6.36 6.28
CA PHE A 30 -2.79 -6.97 4.97
C PHE A 30 -1.64 -7.99 4.98
N SER A 31 -0.48 -7.62 5.54
CA SER A 31 0.69 -8.50 5.64
C SER A 31 0.44 -9.73 6.50
N PHE A 32 -0.41 -9.61 7.52
CA PHE A 32 -0.81 -10.74 8.36
C PHE A 32 -1.76 -11.70 7.62
N LEU A 33 -2.73 -11.16 6.88
CA LEU A 33 -3.69 -11.97 6.11
C LEU A 33 -3.06 -12.61 4.87
N TYR A 34 -2.12 -11.91 4.23
CA TYR A 34 -1.45 -12.31 3.00
C TYR A 34 0.06 -12.28 3.17
N PRO A 35 0.62 -13.24 3.93
CA PRO A 35 2.04 -13.25 4.20
C PRO A 35 2.83 -13.54 2.92
N ALA A 36 4.01 -12.93 2.78
CA ALA A 36 4.85 -13.04 1.59
C ALA A 36 5.34 -14.48 1.30
N ASN A 37 5.31 -15.36 2.31
CA ASN A 37 5.65 -16.78 2.20
C ASN A 37 4.40 -17.69 2.11
N ALA A 38 3.21 -17.13 1.88
CA ALA A 38 2.02 -17.94 1.62
C ALA A 38 2.23 -18.86 0.41
N GLU A 39 1.64 -20.05 0.41
CA GLU A 39 1.75 -20.99 -0.72
C GLU A 39 1.30 -20.39 -2.07
N ALA A 40 0.37 -19.43 -2.03
CA ALA A 40 -0.11 -18.70 -3.21
C ALA A 40 0.86 -17.60 -3.69
N ALA A 41 1.90 -17.27 -2.93
CA ALA A 41 2.92 -16.29 -3.30
C ALA A 41 3.92 -16.92 -4.30
N GLY A 42 3.47 -17.04 -5.55
CA GLY A 42 4.31 -17.51 -6.66
C GLY A 42 5.21 -16.41 -7.23
N PRO A 43 6.31 -16.77 -7.93
CA PRO A 43 7.16 -15.81 -8.61
C PRO A 43 6.37 -15.07 -9.70
N VAL A 44 6.52 -13.74 -9.74
CA VAL A 44 5.98 -12.91 -10.84
C VAL A 44 6.91 -13.06 -12.04
N VAL A 45 6.41 -13.65 -13.12
CA VAL A 45 7.16 -13.79 -14.38
C VAL A 45 7.21 -12.43 -15.07
N ILE A 46 8.37 -11.76 -15.06
CA ILE A 46 8.57 -10.52 -15.80
C ILE A 46 8.92 -10.90 -17.25
N PRO A 47 8.11 -10.55 -18.26
CA PRO A 47 8.47 -10.77 -19.65
C PRO A 47 9.69 -9.91 -20.02
N ALA A 48 10.64 -10.53 -20.73
CA ALA A 48 11.86 -9.90 -21.24
C ALA A 48 11.58 -8.92 -22.39
#